data_AF-A0A4P5XNF8-F1
#
_entry.id   AF-A0A4P5XNF8-F1
#
_cell.length_a   1.000
_cell.length_b   1.000
_cell.length_c   1.000
_cell.angle_alpha   90.00
_cell.angle_beta   90.00
_cell.angle_gamma   90.00
#
_symmetry.space_group_name_H-M   'P 1'
#
loop_
_entity.id
_entity.type
_entity.pdbx_description
1 polymer ?
#
loop_
_entity_poly.entity_id
_entity_poly.type
_entity_poly.pdbx_seq_one_letter_code
_entity_poly.pdbx_strand_id
1 'polypeptide(L)' 'MRIVIGAMIEGLGWLLLVLKFFGKIEGDWPWFFGAAAILGGMFMVVEGALGWCAVRAMGFKTPI' A
#
# COMPACT_ATOMS: atom_id res chain seq x y z
N MET A 1 9.24 -7.36 -10.07
CA MET A 1 7.77 -7.50 -9.90
C MET A 1 7.20 -6.83 -8.63
N ARG A 2 8.00 -6.17 -7.77
CA ARG A 2 7.48 -5.50 -6.55
C ARG A 2 6.64 -4.25 -6.86
N ILE A 3 7.03 -3.46 -7.86
CA ILE A 3 6.29 -2.25 -8.28
C ILE A 3 4.89 -2.60 -8.79
N VAL A 4 4.77 -3.61 -9.65
CA VAL A 4 3.48 -4.01 -10.24
C VAL A 4 2.52 -4.51 -9.16
N ILE A 5 3.02 -5.33 -8.22
CA ILE A 5 2.22 -5.83 -7.09
C ILE A 5 1.83 -4.67 -6.16
N GLY A 6 2.78 -3.77 -5.84
CA GLY A 6 2.52 -2.59 -5.01
C GLY A 6 1.45 -1.68 -5.61
N ALA A 7 1.53 -1.39 -6.90
CA ALA A 7 0.54 -0.57 -7.62
C ALA A 7 -0.85 -1.24 -7.66
N MET A 8 -0.90 -2.57 -7.83
CA MET A 8 -2.17 -3.30 -7.76
C MET A 8 -2.81 -3.23 -6.37
N ILE A 9 -2.01 -3.40 -5.30
CA ILE A 9 -2.50 -3.35 -3.92
C ILE A 9 -2.96 -1.92 -3.56
N GLU A 10 -2.22 -0.90 -3.97
CA GLU A 10 -2.59 0.50 -3.77
C GLU A 10 -3.91 0.83 -4.48
N GLY A 11 -4.08 0.38 -5.73
CA GLY A 11 -5.31 0.55 -6.49
C GLY A 11 -6.52 -0.16 -5.85
N LEU A 12 -6.32 -1.37 -5.32
CA LEU A 12 -7.33 -2.11 -4.56
C LEU A 12 -7.71 -1.38 -3.25
N GLY A 13 -6.73 -0.82 -2.54
CA GLY A 13 -6.98 -0.03 -1.33
C GLY A 13 -7.83 1.22 -1.61
N TRP A 14 -7.51 1.95 -2.68
CA TRP A 14 -8.32 3.08 -3.15
C TRP A 14 -9.73 2.68 -3.54
N LEU A 15 -9.88 1.58 -4.29
CA LEU A 15 -11.19 1.05 -4.67
C LEU A 15 -12.04 0.74 -3.43
N LEU A 16 -11.46 0.12 -2.41
CA LEU A 16 -12.13 -0.24 -1.16
C LEU A 16 -12.62 0.99 -0.38
N LEU A 17 -11.79 2.04 -0.28
CA LEU A 17 -12.16 3.31 0.38
C LEU A 17 -13.24 4.06 -0.40
N VAL A 18 -13.17 4.08 -1.75
CA VAL A 18 -14.21 4.69 -2.60
C VAL A 18 -15.54 3.96 -2.42
N LEU A 19 -15.54 2.63 -2.42
CA LEU A 19 -16.77 1.85 -2.20
C LEU A 19 -17.37 2.10 -0.80
N LYS A 20 -16.52 2.27 0.22
CA LYS A 20 -16.97 2.67 1.56
C LYS A 20 -17.55 4.09 1.57
N PHE A 21 -16.91 5.04 0.89
CA PHE A 21 -17.39 6.42 0.80
C PHE A 21 -18.78 6.52 0.15
N PHE A 22 -19.07 5.67 -0.84
CA PHE A 22 -20.39 5.54 -1.46
C PHE A 22 -21.41 4.76 -0.63
N GLY A 23 -21.06 4.34 0.60
CA GLY A 23 -21.96 3.61 1.49
C GLY A 23 -22.30 2.19 1.02
N LYS A 24 -21.56 1.64 0.05
CA LYS A 24 -21.76 0.27 -0.46
C LYS A 24 -21.22 -0.81 0.49
N ILE A 25 -20.41 -0.43 1.48
CA ILE A 25 -19.77 -1.33 2.43
C ILE A 25 -20.09 -0.86 3.86
N GLU A 26 -20.70 -1.75 4.64
CA GLU A 26 -20.99 -1.54 6.06
C GLU A 26 -19.76 -1.86 6.94
N GLY A 27 -19.67 -1.18 8.10
CA GLY A 27 -18.58 -1.33 9.06
C GLY A 27 -17.38 -0.40 8.84
N ASP A 28 -16.57 -0.22 9.89
CA ASP A 28 -15.39 0.66 9.91
C ASP A 28 -14.09 -0.03 9.46
N TRP A 29 -14.11 -1.37 9.36
CA TRP A 29 -12.99 -2.18 8.87
C TRP A 29 -12.37 -1.70 7.52
N PRO A 30 -13.14 -1.19 6.53
CA PRO A 30 -12.60 -0.78 5.24
C PRO A 30 -11.66 0.42 5.35
N TRP A 31 -11.83 1.27 6.37
CA TRP A 31 -10.93 2.39 6.63
C TRP A 31 -9.55 1.90 7.04
N PHE A 32 -9.49 0.97 7.98
CA PHE A 32 -8.23 0.41 8.48
C PHE A 32 -7.51 -0.38 7.39
N PHE A 33 -8.21 -1.26 6.68
CA PHE A 33 -7.61 -2.11 5.66
C PHE A 33 -7.31 -1.35 4.37
N GLY A 34 -8.16 -0.39 3.98
CA GLY A 34 -7.90 0.49 2.85
C GLY A 34 -6.66 1.35 3.09
N ALA A 35 -6.54 1.96 4.28
CA ALA A 35 -5.35 2.73 4.65
C ALA A 35 -4.09 1.85 4.71
N ALA A 36 -4.17 0.65 5.29
CA ALA A 36 -3.05 -0.29 5.34
C ALA A 36 -2.61 -0.76 3.94
N ALA A 37 -3.56 -1.02 3.04
CA ALA A 37 -3.30 -1.42 1.66
C ALA A 37 -2.63 -0.29 0.86
N ILE A 38 -3.08 0.96 1.02
CA ILE A 38 -2.47 2.12 0.36
C ILE A 38 -1.03 2.32 0.87
N LEU A 39 -0.82 2.36 2.18
CA LEU A 39 0.51 2.57 2.75
C LEU A 39 1.48 1.43 2.40
N GLY A 40 1.02 0.17 2.48
CA GLY A 40 1.83 -1.00 2.10
C GLY A 40 2.11 -1.08 0.61
N GLY A 41 1.13 -0.77 -0.24
CA GLY A 41 1.29 -0.71 -1.69
C GLY A 41 2.28 0.37 -2.11
N MET A 42 2.13 1.58 -1.58
CA MET A 42 3.03 2.70 -1.83
C MET A 42 4.46 2.39 -1.37
N PHE A 43 4.63 1.73 -0.22
CA PHE A 43 5.94 1.27 0.25
C PHE A 43 6.58 0.27 -0.73
N MET A 44 5.83 -0.72 -1.21
CA MET A 44 6.33 -1.68 -2.22
C MET A 44 6.74 -1.01 -3.54
N VAL A 45 6.04 0.05 -3.94
CA VAL A 45 6.41 0.85 -5.12
C VAL A 45 7.73 1.59 -4.88
N VAL A 46 7.88 2.25 -3.73
CA VAL A 46 9.11 2.95 -3.34
C VAL A 46 10.30 1.99 -3.26
N GLU A 47 10.12 0.82 -2.65
CA GLU A 47 11.17 -0.21 -2.59
C GLU A 47 11.59 -0.70 -3.97
N GLY A 48 10.62 -0.87 -4.87
CA GLY A 48 10.88 -1.30 -6.24
C GLY A 48 11.52 -0.21 -7.11
N ALA A 49 11.21 1.06 -6.88
CA ALA A 49 11.65 2.20 -7.68
C ALA A 49 13.05 2.72 -7.27
N LEU A 50 13.31 2.87 -5.98
CA LEU A 50 14.59 3.38 -5.46
C LEU A 50 15.63 2.28 -5.24
N GLY A 51 15.19 1.02 -5.21
CA GLY A 51 16.04 -0.12 -4.91
C GLY A 51 16.37 -0.26 -3.42
N TRP A 52 16.73 -1.47 -3.03
CA TRP A 52 16.95 -1.86 -1.62
C TRP A 52 18.06 -1.09 -0.92
N CYS A 53 19.06 -0.59 -1.65
CA CYS A 53 20.16 0.21 -1.10
C CYS A 53 19.68 1.58 -0.58
N ALA A 54 18.80 2.27 -1.31
CA ALA A 54 18.24 3.55 -0.88
C ALA A 54 17.27 3.39 0.29
N VAL A 55 16.45 2.33 0.28
CA VAL A 55 15.51 2.02 1.37
C VAL A 55 16.26 1.77 2.68
N ARG A 56 17.37 1.02 2.64
CA ARG A 56 18.21 0.77 3.82
C ARG A 56 18.93 2.04 4.29
N ALA A 57 19.33 2.93 3.38
CA ALA A 57 19.91 4.23 3.72
C ALA A 57 18.92 5.19 4.42
N MET A 58 17.62 5.06 4.14
CA MET A 58 16.55 5.78 4.87
C MET A 58 16.28 5.23 6.28
N GLY A 59 17.03 4.23 6.74
CA GLY A 59 16.93 3.69 8.10
C GLY A 59 15.92 2.57 8.27
N PHE A 60 15.27 2.11 7.20
CA PHE A 60 14.43 0.90 7.24
C PHE A 60 15.33 -0.33 7.43
N LYS A 61 15.33 -0.86 8.65
CA LYS A 61 15.98 -2.13 8.99
C LYS A 61 15.08 -3.29 8.62
N THR A 62 14.87 -3.51 7.33
CA THR A 62 14.21 -4.70 6.82
C THR A 62 15.24 -5.84 6.72
N PRO A 63 15.03 -6.97 7.42
CA PRO A 63 15.95 -8.11 7.40
C PRO A 63 15.81 -8.83 6.06
N ILE A 64 16.69 -8.45 5.13
CA ILE A 64 17.17 -9.30 4.04
C ILE A 64 18.67 -9.52 4.24
#